data_AF-T5ABD0-F1
#
_entry.id   AF-T5ABD0-F1
#
_cell.length_a   1.000
_cell.length_b   1.000
_cell.length_c   1.000
_cell.angle_alpha   90.00
_cell.angle_beta   90.00
_cell.angle_gamma   90.00
#
_symmetry.space_group_name_H-M   'P 1'
#
loop_
_entity.id
_entity.type
_entity.pdbx_description
1 polymer ?
#
loop_
_entity_poly.entity_id
_entity_poly.type
_entity_poly.pdbx_seq_one_letter_code
_entity_poly.pdbx_strand_id
1 'polypeptide(L)'
;MADPVMTVSESKDLRGLNLIAAHSHIRGLGVDATSLEPRAASQGLVGQEKARKAAAVILQMIKDGKIAGRAVLIAGPPSTGKTAIAMGMAQSLGPDVPFTSLASSEIFSLEMSKTEALTQAFRKSIGVRIKEESEVMEGEVVEIQIDRSVTGSAKQGKLTIKTTDMEAVYDMGSKMIDAMTKERVMAGDIISIDKSSGKITKLGRSYARSRDYDAIGVDTKFLQCPEGELQKRKEVVHTVTLHEIDVINSRTQGFLALFSGDTGEIRSEIRDQINTKVGEWKEEGKAEIVPGVLFIDEVHILDIECFSYINRALEDELAPVVIMASNRGISRIRGTNYRSPHGLPLDFLDRVVIITTHPYSPKEIKHILSIRAQEEEIDVSVDALALLAKIGQEAGLRYASNLISTSQLVSAKRKAKLVSVDDVQRSFKLFYDPARSVKFVAESEKRLIGNDGAVHLSVINGTGEKMDLS
;
A
#
# COMPACT_ATOMS: atom_id res chain seq x y z
N MET A 1 30.04 6.23 -19.98
CA MET A 1 30.17 5.93 -18.54
C MET A 1 28.78 6.10 -17.97
N ALA A 2 28.13 5.00 -17.60
CA ALA A 2 26.80 5.03 -17.01
C ALA A 2 26.92 5.54 -15.57
N ASP A 3 26.11 6.52 -15.21
CA ASP A 3 26.03 7.03 -13.85
C ASP A 3 25.59 5.92 -12.87
N PRO A 4 26.07 5.93 -11.62
CA PRO A 4 25.66 4.95 -10.63
C PRO A 4 24.16 5.08 -10.37
N VAL A 5 23.45 3.95 -10.51
CA VAL A 5 22.03 3.82 -10.16
C VAL A 5 21.86 4.24 -8.71
N MET A 6 21.20 5.38 -8.48
CA MET A 6 20.81 5.77 -7.13
C MET A 6 19.78 4.73 -6.63
N THR A 7 20.16 4.03 -5.57
CA THR A 7 19.37 2.97 -4.93
C THR A 7 17.98 3.47 -4.58
N VAL A 8 16.97 2.77 -5.11
CA VAL A 8 15.55 2.89 -4.78
C VAL A 8 15.41 2.85 -3.26
N SER A 9 14.81 3.90 -2.68
CA SER A 9 14.35 3.86 -1.30
C SER A 9 13.33 2.75 -1.17
N GLU A 10 13.60 1.79 -0.30
CA GLU A 10 12.70 0.68 -0.02
C GLU A 10 11.26 1.20 0.17
N SER A 11 10.29 0.53 -0.44
CA SER A 11 8.85 0.68 -0.16
C SER A 11 8.47 0.39 1.32
N LYS A 12 9.47 0.18 2.17
CA LYS A 12 9.43 -0.20 3.57
C LYS A 12 9.32 1.01 4.52
N ASP A 13 9.69 2.22 4.07
CA ASP A 13 9.76 3.41 4.94
C ASP A 13 8.43 4.17 5.13
N LEU A 14 7.31 3.66 4.61
CA LEU A 14 5.97 4.17 4.95
C LEU A 14 5.45 3.69 6.32
N ARG A 15 6.20 2.86 7.05
CA ARG A 15 5.79 2.28 8.35
C ARG A 15 5.66 3.29 9.50
N GLY A 16 6.06 4.56 9.31
CA GLY A 16 5.86 5.66 10.27
C GLY A 16 4.56 6.44 10.07
N LEU A 17 3.84 6.22 8.97
CA LEU A 17 2.53 6.81 8.64
C LEU A 17 1.44 5.74 8.79
N ASN A 18 1.38 5.07 9.95
CA ASN A 18 0.29 4.12 10.23
C ASN A 18 -1.00 4.89 10.58
N LEU A 19 -1.55 5.61 9.60
CA LEU A 19 -2.95 6.03 9.65
C LEU A 19 -3.80 4.76 9.65
N ILE A 20 -4.68 4.64 10.65
CA ILE A 20 -5.56 3.47 10.81
C ILE A 20 -6.57 3.46 9.67
N ALA A 21 -6.25 2.73 8.61
CA ALA A 21 -7.11 2.58 7.44
C ALA A 21 -8.25 1.57 7.72
N ALA A 22 -9.27 1.56 6.87
CA ALA A 22 -10.43 0.68 6.98
C ALA A 22 -10.08 -0.83 7.01
N HIS A 23 -8.88 -1.20 6.57
CA HIS A 23 -8.45 -2.58 6.42
C HIS A 23 -7.09 -2.88 7.08
N SER A 24 -6.52 -1.98 7.89
CA SER A 24 -5.23 -2.17 8.59
C SER A 24 -5.20 -3.42 9.50
N HIS A 25 -6.34 -3.72 10.14
CA HIS A 25 -6.54 -4.89 10.98
C HIS A 25 -6.36 -6.25 10.28
N ILE A 26 -6.35 -6.30 8.94
CA ILE A 26 -6.26 -7.54 8.17
C ILE A 26 -4.79 -7.91 8.00
N ARG A 27 -4.36 -9.00 8.64
CA ARG A 27 -2.97 -9.48 8.62
C ARG A 27 -2.77 -10.75 7.79
N GLY A 28 -3.84 -11.23 7.15
CA GLY A 28 -3.82 -12.46 6.36
C GLY A 28 -5.22 -13.03 6.18
N LEU A 29 -5.30 -14.19 5.53
CA LEU A 29 -6.59 -14.83 5.20
C LEU A 29 -7.21 -15.60 6.39
N GLY A 30 -6.43 -15.87 7.44
CA GLY A 30 -6.87 -16.53 8.67
C GLY A 30 -7.26 -17.99 8.49
N VAL A 31 -6.70 -18.66 7.49
CA VAL A 31 -6.92 -20.08 7.17
C VAL A 31 -5.79 -20.92 7.71
N ASP A 32 -6.06 -22.19 8.00
CA ASP A 32 -5.03 -23.15 8.33
C ASP A 32 -4.18 -23.49 7.09
N ALA A 33 -2.85 -23.51 7.24
CA ALA A 33 -1.95 -23.67 6.10
C ALA A 33 -2.00 -25.07 5.47
N THR A 34 -2.37 -26.10 6.26
CA THR A 34 -2.36 -27.49 5.80
C THR A 34 -3.73 -27.94 5.32
N SER A 35 -4.79 -27.69 6.10
CA SER A 35 -6.15 -28.10 5.73
C SER A 35 -6.88 -27.10 4.83
N LEU A 36 -6.34 -25.88 4.69
CA LEU A 36 -7.00 -24.73 4.03
C LEU A 36 -8.36 -24.38 4.65
N GLU A 37 -8.62 -24.81 5.88
CA GLU A 37 -9.88 -24.52 6.57
C GLU A 37 -9.84 -23.14 7.24
N PRO A 38 -10.84 -22.29 7.01
CA PRO A 38 -10.92 -20.98 7.64
C PRO A 38 -11.27 -21.11 9.12
N ARG A 39 -10.51 -20.43 9.97
CA ARG A 39 -10.89 -20.27 11.39
C ARG A 39 -11.98 -19.19 11.48
N ALA A 40 -12.92 -19.35 12.42
CA ALA A 40 -14.07 -18.45 12.58
C ALA A 40 -13.67 -16.96 12.72
N ALA A 41 -12.59 -16.70 13.46
CA ALA A 41 -11.94 -15.39 13.55
C ALA A 41 -10.42 -15.58 13.66
N SER A 42 -9.67 -15.07 12.69
CA SER A 42 -8.20 -15.16 12.69
C SER A 42 -7.60 -14.14 11.73
N GLN A 43 -6.44 -13.58 12.07
CA GLN A 43 -5.69 -12.61 11.26
C GLN A 43 -6.54 -11.40 10.79
N GLY A 44 -7.53 -10.99 11.58
CA GLY A 44 -8.40 -9.85 11.31
C GLY A 44 -9.64 -10.15 10.46
N LEU A 45 -9.71 -11.30 9.78
CA LEU A 45 -10.91 -11.73 9.06
C LEU A 45 -11.84 -12.55 9.95
N VAL A 46 -13.15 -12.30 9.80
CA VAL A 46 -14.23 -12.94 10.56
C VAL A 46 -15.29 -13.42 9.59
N GLY A 47 -15.79 -14.64 9.78
CA GLY A 47 -16.83 -15.20 8.92
C GLY A 47 -16.35 -15.42 7.48
N GLN A 48 -17.25 -15.27 6.50
CA GLN A 48 -17.00 -15.52 5.06
C GLN A 48 -16.23 -16.81 4.77
N GLU A 49 -16.56 -17.89 5.48
CA GLU A 49 -15.78 -19.13 5.47
C GLU A 49 -15.60 -19.68 4.05
N LYS A 50 -16.68 -19.78 3.27
CA LYS A 50 -16.63 -20.27 1.89
C LYS A 50 -15.72 -19.42 1.00
N ALA A 51 -15.84 -18.09 1.08
CA ALA A 51 -15.06 -17.18 0.25
C ALA A 51 -13.57 -17.19 0.66
N ARG A 52 -13.27 -17.27 1.96
CA ARG A 52 -11.89 -17.39 2.48
C ARG A 52 -11.26 -18.73 2.10
N LYS A 53 -12.01 -19.83 2.16
CA LYS A 53 -11.54 -21.14 1.70
C LYS A 53 -11.24 -21.12 0.19
N ALA A 54 -12.12 -20.55 -0.62
CA ALA A 54 -11.89 -20.39 -2.05
C ALA A 54 -10.66 -19.52 -2.35
N ALA A 55 -10.51 -18.39 -1.65
CA ALA A 55 -9.35 -17.51 -1.74
C ALA A 55 -8.05 -18.22 -1.31
N ALA A 56 -8.10 -19.13 -0.33
CA ALA A 56 -6.96 -19.91 0.12
C ALA A 56 -6.50 -20.93 -0.94
N VAL A 57 -7.45 -21.59 -1.60
CA VAL A 57 -7.15 -22.50 -2.71
C VAL A 57 -6.48 -21.75 -3.85
N ILE A 58 -7.02 -20.58 -4.22
CA ILE A 58 -6.41 -19.73 -5.25
C ILE A 58 -5.02 -19.28 -4.82
N LEU A 59 -4.85 -18.83 -3.58
CA LEU A 59 -3.55 -18.43 -3.03
C LEU A 59 -2.51 -19.55 -3.15
N GLN A 60 -2.90 -20.80 -2.87
CA GLN A 60 -2.00 -21.94 -3.04
C GLN A 60 -1.69 -22.22 -4.51
N MET A 61 -2.67 -22.09 -5.40
CA MET A 61 -2.44 -22.24 -6.85
C MET A 61 -1.49 -21.18 -7.42
N ILE A 62 -1.51 -19.96 -6.86
CA ILE A 62 -0.57 -18.89 -7.19
C ILE A 62 0.84 -19.28 -6.73
N LYS A 63 0.99 -19.72 -5.47
CA LYS A 63 2.28 -20.17 -4.92
C LYS A 63 2.87 -21.36 -5.67
N ASP A 64 2.02 -22.27 -6.13
CA ASP A 64 2.40 -23.43 -6.95
C ASP A 64 2.72 -23.06 -8.41
N GLY A 65 2.48 -21.81 -8.85
CA GLY A 65 2.67 -21.38 -10.25
C GLY A 65 1.73 -22.06 -11.26
N LYS A 66 0.64 -22.70 -10.79
CA LYS A 66 -0.30 -23.46 -11.64
C LYS A 66 -1.36 -22.57 -12.29
N ILE A 67 -1.53 -21.35 -11.81
CA ILE A 67 -2.42 -20.34 -12.38
C ILE A 67 -1.56 -19.21 -12.93
N ALA A 68 -1.33 -19.25 -14.24
CA ALA A 68 -0.94 -18.08 -15.02
C ALA A 68 -2.15 -17.68 -15.89
N GLY A 69 -2.40 -16.38 -16.02
CA GLY A 69 -3.42 -15.87 -16.94
C GLY A 69 -4.89 -16.11 -16.59
N ARG A 70 -5.22 -16.39 -15.32
CA ARG A 70 -6.62 -16.41 -14.87
C ARG A 70 -6.91 -15.21 -13.99
N ALA A 71 -8.12 -14.69 -14.15
CA ALA A 71 -8.63 -13.64 -13.28
C ALA A 71 -9.68 -14.20 -12.31
N VAL A 72 -9.76 -13.59 -11.14
CA VAL A 72 -10.66 -13.98 -10.06
C VAL A 72 -11.66 -12.84 -9.86
N LEU A 73 -12.95 -13.15 -9.88
CA LEU A 73 -14.01 -12.18 -9.61
C LEU A 73 -14.61 -12.44 -8.23
N ILE A 74 -14.46 -11.50 -7.31
CA ILE A 74 -15.17 -11.52 -6.02
C ILE A 74 -16.48 -10.74 -6.19
N ALA A 75 -17.60 -11.45 -6.17
CA ALA A 75 -18.93 -10.88 -6.34
C ALA A 75 -19.72 -10.90 -5.02
N GLY A 76 -20.49 -9.85 -4.78
CA GLY A 76 -21.46 -9.84 -3.69
C GLY A 76 -21.89 -8.44 -3.25
N PRO A 77 -22.85 -8.34 -2.33
CA PRO A 77 -23.40 -7.06 -1.88
C PRO A 77 -22.32 -6.07 -1.35
N PRO A 78 -22.64 -4.77 -1.26
CA PRO A 78 -21.77 -3.81 -0.59
C PRO A 78 -21.46 -4.25 0.85
N SER A 79 -20.25 -3.93 1.34
CA SER A 79 -19.84 -4.22 2.73
C SER A 79 -19.79 -5.71 3.13
N THR A 80 -19.64 -6.65 2.18
CA THR A 80 -19.46 -8.09 2.48
C THR A 80 -17.99 -8.53 2.57
N GLY A 81 -17.04 -7.60 2.57
CA GLY A 81 -15.61 -7.91 2.75
C GLY A 81 -14.86 -8.35 1.49
N LYS A 82 -15.32 -7.96 0.28
CA LYS A 82 -14.62 -8.27 -0.98
C LYS A 82 -13.16 -7.75 -0.99
N THR A 83 -12.99 -6.45 -0.78
CA THR A 83 -11.67 -5.80 -0.65
C THR A 83 -10.87 -6.36 0.52
N ALA A 84 -11.54 -6.73 1.62
CA ALA A 84 -10.91 -7.34 2.78
C ALA A 84 -10.30 -8.72 2.47
N ILE A 85 -11.00 -9.57 1.70
CA ILE A 85 -10.49 -10.87 1.25
C ILE A 85 -9.30 -10.67 0.31
N ALA A 86 -9.40 -9.76 -0.66
CA ALA A 86 -8.30 -9.46 -1.58
C ALA A 86 -7.04 -8.99 -0.84
N MET A 87 -7.19 -8.10 0.16
CA MET A 87 -6.06 -7.71 1.00
C MET A 87 -5.54 -8.87 1.87
N GLY A 88 -6.43 -9.71 2.40
CA GLY A 88 -6.04 -10.92 3.12
C GLY A 88 -5.19 -11.87 2.28
N MET A 89 -5.52 -12.00 0.98
CA MET A 89 -4.70 -12.75 0.02
C MET A 89 -3.34 -12.09 -0.18
N ALA A 90 -3.29 -10.78 -0.40
CA ALA A 90 -2.05 -10.02 -0.58
C ALA A 90 -1.10 -10.17 0.61
N GLN A 91 -1.60 -9.97 1.83
CA GLN A 91 -0.82 -10.13 3.06
C GLN A 91 -0.32 -11.57 3.26
N SER A 92 -1.04 -12.56 2.74
CA SER A 92 -0.67 -13.98 2.85
C SER A 92 0.31 -14.46 1.76
N LEU A 93 0.52 -13.67 0.70
CA LEU A 93 1.56 -13.91 -0.32
C LEU A 93 2.94 -13.53 0.19
N GLY A 94 3.01 -12.54 1.09
CA GLY A 94 4.23 -12.10 1.74
C GLY A 94 4.53 -10.62 1.45
N PRO A 95 5.42 -10.01 2.25
CA PRO A 95 5.73 -8.59 2.13
C PRO A 95 6.47 -8.23 0.83
N ASP A 96 7.12 -9.20 0.20
CA ASP A 96 7.93 -8.98 -1.01
C ASP A 96 7.15 -9.20 -2.30
N VAL A 97 5.86 -9.55 -2.21
CA VAL A 97 5.00 -9.75 -3.38
C VAL A 97 4.26 -8.44 -3.66
N PRO A 98 4.40 -7.86 -4.87
CA PRO A 98 3.76 -6.59 -5.17
C PRO A 98 2.24 -6.73 -5.19
N PHE A 99 1.56 -5.80 -4.53
CA PHE A 99 0.11 -5.70 -4.52
C PHE A 99 -0.30 -4.30 -4.99
N THR A 100 -0.98 -4.24 -6.14
CA THR A 100 -1.50 -2.99 -6.68
C THR A 100 -3.01 -2.97 -6.49
N SER A 101 -3.52 -2.00 -5.74
CA SER A 101 -4.96 -1.73 -5.63
C SER A 101 -5.31 -0.58 -6.57
N LEU A 102 -6.29 -0.81 -7.45
CA LEU A 102 -6.75 0.14 -8.44
C LEU A 102 -8.28 0.26 -8.35
N ALA A 103 -8.80 1.48 -8.19
CA ALA A 103 -10.23 1.69 -8.42
C ALA A 103 -10.48 1.82 -9.92
N SER A 104 -11.53 1.18 -10.44
CA SER A 104 -11.82 1.22 -11.90
C SER A 104 -12.03 2.63 -12.44
N SER A 105 -12.43 3.60 -11.60
CA SER A 105 -12.55 5.01 -11.96
C SER A 105 -11.21 5.70 -12.22
N GLU A 106 -10.11 5.23 -11.63
CA GLU A 106 -8.77 5.84 -11.76
C GLU A 106 -8.17 5.67 -13.16
N ILE A 107 -8.65 4.68 -13.91
CA ILE A 107 -8.21 4.43 -15.30
C ILE A 107 -8.67 5.55 -16.25
N PHE A 108 -9.75 6.25 -15.90
CA PHE A 108 -10.29 7.34 -16.71
C PHE A 108 -9.60 8.65 -16.36
N SER A 109 -8.43 8.89 -16.99
CA SER A 109 -7.67 10.14 -16.87
C SER A 109 -7.64 10.92 -18.19
N LEU A 110 -7.37 12.23 -18.10
CA LEU A 110 -7.06 13.10 -19.24
C LEU A 110 -5.56 13.12 -19.57
N GLU A 111 -4.71 12.75 -18.61
CA GLU A 111 -3.25 12.82 -18.76
C GLU A 111 -2.67 11.65 -19.57
N MET A 112 -3.32 10.49 -19.50
CA MET A 112 -2.90 9.28 -20.21
C MET A 112 -4.11 8.48 -20.70
N SER A 113 -3.90 7.68 -21.73
CA SER A 113 -4.93 6.78 -22.25
C SER A 113 -5.30 5.67 -21.25
N LYS A 114 -6.54 5.18 -21.35
CA LYS A 114 -7.05 4.07 -20.51
C LYS A 114 -6.17 2.82 -20.62
N THR A 115 -5.74 2.51 -21.84
CA THR A 115 -4.85 1.39 -22.15
C THR A 115 -3.50 1.55 -21.47
N GLU A 116 -2.95 2.76 -21.46
CA GLU A 116 -1.68 3.05 -20.79
C GLU A 116 -1.83 2.93 -19.26
N ALA A 117 -2.89 3.50 -18.68
CA ALA A 117 -3.16 3.38 -17.25
C ALA A 117 -3.28 1.91 -16.80
N LEU A 118 -3.98 1.08 -17.57
CA LEU A 118 -4.03 -0.37 -17.35
C LEU A 118 -2.65 -1.00 -17.50
N THR A 119 -1.90 -0.70 -18.56
CA THR A 119 -0.55 -1.24 -18.76
C THR A 119 0.36 -0.95 -17.57
N GLN A 120 0.32 0.27 -17.04
CA GLN A 120 1.07 0.64 -15.86
C GLN A 120 0.61 -0.15 -14.62
N ALA A 121 -0.69 -0.34 -14.42
CA ALA A 121 -1.21 -1.14 -13.31
C ALA A 121 -0.76 -2.62 -13.38
N PHE A 122 -0.75 -3.22 -14.57
CA PHE A 122 -0.21 -4.55 -14.79
C PHE A 122 1.29 -4.62 -14.46
N ARG A 123 2.09 -3.66 -14.96
CA ARG A 123 3.54 -3.64 -14.73
C ARG A 123 3.95 -3.27 -13.30
N LYS A 124 3.15 -2.49 -12.58
CA LYS A 124 3.30 -2.25 -11.12
C LYS A 124 3.08 -3.52 -10.31
N SER A 125 2.29 -4.46 -10.84
CA SER A 125 1.95 -5.71 -10.16
C SER A 125 2.92 -6.85 -10.46
N ILE A 126 4.00 -6.59 -11.20
CA ILE A 126 5.05 -7.58 -11.49
C ILE A 126 6.36 -7.08 -10.88
N GLY A 127 6.90 -7.85 -9.94
CA GLY A 127 8.14 -7.56 -9.26
C GLY A 127 9.31 -8.27 -9.90
N VAL A 128 10.47 -7.62 -9.89
CA VAL A 128 11.76 -8.20 -10.25
C VAL A 128 12.62 -8.12 -8.99
N ARG A 129 12.96 -9.29 -8.46
CA ARG A 129 13.85 -9.45 -7.31
C ARG A 129 15.27 -9.61 -7.81
N ILE A 130 16.12 -8.64 -7.51
CA ILE A 130 17.53 -8.62 -7.87
C ILE A 130 18.33 -8.90 -6.61
N LYS A 131 19.21 -9.89 -6.70
CA LYS A 131 20.13 -10.23 -5.61
C LYS A 131 21.48 -9.61 -5.94
N GLU A 132 21.90 -8.69 -5.09
CA GLU A 132 23.20 -8.04 -5.23
C GLU A 132 24.07 -8.39 -4.02
N GLU A 133 25.27 -8.88 -4.28
CA GLU A 133 26.29 -9.06 -3.25
C GLU A 133 27.07 -7.76 -3.10
N SER A 134 26.93 -7.11 -1.94
CA SER A 134 27.72 -5.93 -1.59
C SER A 134 28.72 -6.28 -0.48
N GLU A 135 29.97 -5.84 -0.66
CA GLU A 135 30.98 -5.87 0.38
C GLU A 135 30.85 -4.61 1.24
N VAL A 136 30.40 -4.80 2.47
CA VAL A 136 30.18 -3.71 3.42
C VAL A 136 31.21 -3.79 4.53
N MET A 137 31.76 -2.64 4.89
CA MET A 137 32.72 -2.48 5.95
C MET A 137 32.08 -1.74 7.12
N GLU A 138 31.92 -2.42 8.26
CA GLU A 138 31.24 -1.86 9.44
C GLU A 138 32.21 -1.82 10.62
N GLY A 139 32.30 -0.66 11.29
CA GLY A 139 33.18 -0.51 12.45
C GLY A 139 33.10 0.86 13.12
N GLU A 140 33.72 0.96 14.29
CA GLU A 140 33.93 2.20 15.02
C GLU A 140 35.18 2.91 14.48
N VAL A 141 35.03 4.19 14.14
CA VAL A 141 36.15 5.03 13.73
C VAL A 141 37.01 5.39 14.93
N VAL A 142 38.28 5.00 14.90
CA VAL A 142 39.26 5.36 15.93
C VAL A 142 39.87 6.72 15.66
N GLU A 143 40.32 6.93 14.42
CA GLU A 143 41.02 8.14 14.00
C GLU A 143 40.84 8.37 12.48
N ILE A 144 40.78 9.64 12.09
CA ILE A 144 40.76 10.08 10.70
C ILE A 144 41.88 11.11 10.51
N GLN A 145 42.85 10.79 9.66
CA GLN A 145 43.92 11.71 9.25
C GLN A 145 43.68 12.14 7.81
N ILE A 146 43.71 13.44 7.53
CA ILE A 146 43.54 13.99 6.19
C ILE A 146 44.70 14.93 5.90
N ASP A 147 45.59 14.50 5.02
CA ASP A 147 46.71 15.29 4.53
C ASP A 147 46.25 16.15 3.35
N ARG A 148 46.23 17.46 3.58
CA ARG A 148 45.96 18.46 2.51
C ARG A 148 47.27 19.09 2.08
N SER A 149 47.63 18.91 0.81
CA SER A 149 48.72 19.68 0.21
C SER A 149 48.35 21.18 0.17
N VAL A 150 49.33 22.03 0.48
CA VAL A 150 49.21 23.50 0.51
C VAL A 150 48.77 24.07 -0.85
N THR A 151 48.95 23.32 -1.94
CA THR A 151 48.60 23.70 -3.32
C THR A 151 47.26 23.12 -3.83
N GLY A 152 46.52 22.38 -3.00
CA GLY A 152 45.08 22.14 -3.18
C GLY A 152 44.62 21.05 -4.17
N SER A 153 45.51 20.34 -4.87
CA SER A 153 45.10 19.42 -5.96
C SER A 153 44.89 17.95 -5.57
N ALA A 154 45.52 17.45 -4.51
CA ALA A 154 45.36 16.07 -4.06
C ALA A 154 45.13 16.01 -2.53
N LYS A 155 44.04 15.34 -2.13
CA LYS A 155 43.74 14.98 -0.74
C LYS A 155 44.05 13.49 -0.58
N GLN A 156 44.94 13.15 0.32
CA GLN A 156 45.16 11.78 0.79
C GLN A 156 44.83 11.74 2.28
N GLY A 157 44.44 10.58 2.79
CA GLY A 157 44.12 10.43 4.20
C GLY A 157 44.21 9.00 4.66
N LYS A 158 44.20 8.80 5.97
CA LYS A 158 44.19 7.49 6.60
C LYS A 158 42.99 7.38 7.54
N LEU A 159 42.29 6.26 7.46
CA LEU A 159 41.17 5.92 8.31
C LEU A 159 41.56 4.72 9.16
N THR A 160 41.54 4.90 10.48
CA THR A 160 41.66 3.79 11.42
C THR A 160 40.26 3.42 11.90
N ILE A 161 39.84 2.19 11.65
CA ILE A 161 38.52 1.65 12.00
C ILE A 161 38.69 0.32 12.73
N LYS A 162 37.84 0.07 13.72
CA LYS A 162 37.89 -1.14 14.54
C LYS A 162 36.53 -1.78 14.78
N THR A 163 36.53 -3.09 14.97
CA THR A 163 35.46 -3.87 15.59
C THR A 163 35.94 -4.31 16.98
N THR A 164 35.15 -5.14 17.68
CA THR A 164 35.62 -5.77 18.93
C THR A 164 36.81 -6.70 18.72
N ASP A 165 36.92 -7.27 17.51
CA ASP A 165 37.83 -8.39 17.23
C ASP A 165 39.04 -7.96 16.39
N MET A 166 38.91 -6.89 15.60
CA MET A 166 39.93 -6.45 14.65
C MET A 166 40.06 -4.93 14.59
N GLU A 167 41.27 -4.44 14.35
CA GLU A 167 41.57 -3.03 14.07
C GLU A 167 42.39 -2.94 12.79
N ALA A 168 42.00 -2.03 11.89
CA ALA A 168 42.62 -1.88 10.58
C ALA A 168 42.77 -0.41 10.19
N VAL A 169 43.82 -0.13 9.42
CA VAL A 169 44.12 1.19 8.85
C VAL A 169 43.95 1.12 7.34
N TYR A 170 43.14 2.01 6.78
CA TYR A 170 42.89 2.12 5.35
C TYR A 170 43.32 3.48 4.81
N ASP A 171 44.04 3.48 3.69
CA ASP A 171 44.32 4.70 2.95
C ASP A 171 43.07 5.15 2.17
N MET A 172 42.70 6.41 2.32
CA MET A 172 41.55 7.03 1.69
C MET A 172 41.98 7.89 0.48
N GLY A 173 41.30 7.68 -0.65
CA GLY A 173 41.38 8.57 -1.80
C GLY A 173 40.53 9.83 -1.64
N SER A 174 40.69 10.79 -2.56
CA SER A 174 40.00 12.09 -2.54
C SER A 174 38.47 11.97 -2.44
N LYS A 175 37.85 11.06 -3.22
CA LYS A 175 36.40 10.82 -3.20
C LYS A 175 35.89 10.35 -1.83
N MET A 176 36.63 9.47 -1.17
CA MET A 176 36.26 8.96 0.16
C MET A 176 36.39 10.05 1.22
N ILE A 177 37.42 10.89 1.12
CA ILE A 177 37.62 12.04 2.01
C ILE A 177 36.47 13.05 1.86
N ASP A 178 36.04 13.33 0.64
CA ASP A 178 34.93 14.24 0.38
C ASP A 178 33.61 13.66 0.92
N ALA A 179 33.38 12.35 0.78
CA ALA A 179 32.23 11.66 1.35
C ALA A 179 32.24 11.66 2.90
N MET A 180 33.39 11.36 3.53
CA MET A 180 33.56 11.46 4.99
C MET A 180 33.30 12.88 5.51
N THR A 181 33.77 13.89 4.78
CA THR A 181 33.56 15.30 5.13
C THR A 181 32.09 15.69 4.97
N LYS A 182 31.42 15.20 3.92
CA LYS A 182 30.00 15.43 3.66
C LYS A 182 29.12 14.86 4.77
N GLU A 183 29.39 13.63 5.20
CA GLU A 183 28.68 12.94 6.29
C GLU A 183 29.17 13.36 7.69
N ARG A 184 30.16 14.26 7.76
CA ARG A 184 30.77 14.80 8.98
C ARG A 184 31.18 13.69 9.95
N VAL A 185 31.87 12.67 9.45
CA VAL A 185 32.30 11.51 10.26
C VAL A 185 33.40 11.95 11.23
N MET A 186 33.27 11.54 12.49
CA MET A 186 34.18 11.87 13.57
C MET A 186 34.72 10.60 14.25
N ALA A 187 35.81 10.75 15.01
CA ALA A 187 36.28 9.68 15.89
C ALA A 187 35.21 9.30 16.93
N GLY A 188 35.00 8.00 17.08
CA GLY A 188 33.93 7.40 17.88
C GLY A 188 32.60 7.19 17.16
N ASP A 189 32.46 7.62 15.89
CA ASP A 189 31.27 7.27 15.10
C ASP A 189 31.34 5.81 14.64
N ILE A 190 30.18 5.15 14.60
CA ILE A 190 30.02 3.82 14.00
C ILE A 190 29.48 4.03 12.60
N ILE A 191 30.25 3.59 11.61
CA ILE A 191 29.95 3.80 10.19
C ILE A 191 29.87 2.48 9.45
N SER A 192 29.08 2.48 8.38
CA SER A 192 29.01 1.44 7.37
C SER A 192 29.48 2.02 6.04
N ILE A 193 30.51 1.45 5.44
CA ILE A 193 31.04 1.82 4.14
C ILE A 193 30.74 0.71 3.14
N ASP A 194 29.94 0.99 2.13
CA ASP A 194 29.81 0.09 0.99
C ASP A 194 31.01 0.28 0.06
N LYS A 195 31.79 -0.78 -0.13
CA LYS A 195 33.06 -0.74 -0.86
C LYS A 195 32.86 -0.55 -2.36
N SER A 196 31.71 -0.98 -2.90
CA SER A 196 31.37 -0.88 -4.32
C SER A 196 30.89 0.51 -4.68
N SER A 197 29.98 1.07 -3.88
CA SER A 197 29.40 2.39 -4.13
C SER A 197 30.21 3.55 -3.54
N GLY A 198 31.06 3.28 -2.54
CA GLY A 198 31.75 4.30 -1.76
C GLY A 198 30.82 5.13 -0.86
N LYS A 199 29.57 4.68 -0.69
CA LYS A 199 28.59 5.35 0.17
C LYS A 199 28.92 5.08 1.63
N ILE A 200 29.03 6.15 2.41
CA ILE A 200 29.29 6.10 3.85
C ILE A 200 27.97 6.40 4.56
N THR A 201 27.57 5.52 5.49
CA THR A 201 26.37 5.69 6.30
C THR A 201 26.77 5.75 7.76
N LYS A 202 26.42 6.84 8.46
CA LYS A 202 26.63 6.95 9.90
C LYS A 202 25.50 6.24 10.64
N LEU A 203 25.81 5.12 11.28
CA LEU A 203 24.83 4.30 12.01
C LEU A 203 24.53 4.88 13.40
N GLY A 204 25.56 5.44 14.04
CA GLY A 204 25.45 6.00 15.37
C GLY A 204 26.82 6.35 15.94
N ARG A 205 26.89 6.49 17.26
CA ARG A 205 28.11 6.80 17.99
C ARG A 205 28.40 5.74 19.06
N SER A 206 29.66 5.43 19.30
CA SER A 206 30.04 4.45 20.31
C SER A 206 29.73 4.94 21.74
N TYR A 207 29.27 4.04 22.59
CA TYR A 207 29.02 4.35 24.02
C TYR A 207 30.29 4.81 24.74
N ALA A 208 31.45 4.27 24.37
CA ALA A 208 32.74 4.53 25.01
C ALA A 208 33.20 5.99 24.87
N ARG A 209 32.79 6.67 23.78
CA ARG A 209 33.19 8.05 23.45
C ARG A 209 32.07 9.08 23.65
N SER A 210 31.00 8.69 24.36
CA SER A 210 29.82 9.55 24.60
C SER A 210 30.09 10.80 25.43
N ARG A 211 31.19 10.84 26.21
CA ARG A 211 31.53 11.94 27.14
C ARG A 211 32.53 12.95 26.58
N ASP A 212 33.18 12.67 25.45
CA ASP A 212 34.30 13.49 24.94
C ASP A 212 33.83 14.76 24.20
N TYR A 213 32.53 14.95 23.98
CA TYR A 213 32.00 16.07 23.19
C TYR A 213 30.81 16.74 23.89
N ASP A 214 30.92 18.05 24.10
CA ASP A 214 29.95 18.88 24.83
C ASP A 214 28.77 19.34 23.95
N ALA A 215 28.89 19.23 22.62
CA ALA A 215 27.89 19.63 21.64
C ALA A 215 27.30 18.40 20.92
N ILE A 216 26.50 17.62 21.64
CA ILE A 216 25.81 16.45 21.10
C ILE A 216 24.42 16.89 20.61
N GLY A 217 24.13 16.64 19.32
CA GLY A 217 22.78 16.84 18.80
C GLY A 217 21.80 15.87 19.44
N VAL A 218 20.59 16.34 19.75
CA VAL A 218 19.53 15.62 20.50
C VAL A 218 19.17 14.25 19.89
N ASP A 219 19.48 14.01 18.61
CA ASP A 219 19.17 12.79 17.84
C ASP A 219 20.34 11.80 17.65
N THR A 220 21.46 11.95 18.34
CA THR A 220 22.58 10.99 18.18
C THR A 220 22.28 9.65 18.85
N LYS A 221 22.12 8.61 18.02
CA LYS A 221 21.91 7.23 18.46
C LYS A 221 23.23 6.63 18.95
N PHE A 222 23.26 6.15 20.19
CA PHE A 222 24.41 5.43 20.73
C PHE A 222 24.29 3.93 20.44
N LEU A 223 25.34 3.37 19.85
CA LEU A 223 25.43 1.97 19.45
C LEU A 223 26.68 1.33 20.09
N GLN A 224 26.63 0.02 20.28
CA GLN A 224 27.80 -0.75 20.69
C GLN A 224 28.74 -0.94 19.50
N CYS A 225 30.04 -1.10 19.78
CA CYS A 225 31.04 -1.39 18.76
C CYS A 225 30.64 -2.69 18.03
N PRO A 226 30.63 -2.70 16.68
CA PRO A 226 30.29 -3.91 15.93
C PRO A 226 31.21 -5.07 16.28
N GLU A 227 30.64 -6.28 16.36
CA GLU A 227 31.37 -7.52 16.60
C GLU A 227 31.71 -8.26 15.29
N GLY A 228 32.77 -9.07 15.32
CA GLY A 228 33.22 -9.89 14.20
C GLY A 228 34.20 -9.19 13.25
N GLU A 229 34.31 -9.76 12.05
CA GLU A 229 35.17 -9.24 10.98
C GLU A 229 34.71 -7.86 10.50
N LEU A 230 35.69 -7.02 10.18
CA LEU A 230 35.46 -5.63 9.78
C LEU A 230 34.85 -5.49 8.37
N GLN A 231 35.13 -6.47 7.51
CA GLN A 231 34.57 -6.58 6.16
C GLN A 231 33.60 -7.75 6.10
N LYS A 232 32.35 -7.49 5.73
CA LYS A 232 31.28 -8.49 5.64
C LYS A 232 30.69 -8.47 4.24
N ARG A 233 30.43 -9.67 3.70
CA ARG A 233 29.61 -9.80 2.48
C ARG A 233 28.15 -9.83 2.88
N LYS A 234 27.37 -8.90 2.35
CA LYS A 234 25.93 -8.80 2.59
C LYS A 234 25.21 -8.98 1.26
N GLU A 235 24.41 -10.04 1.16
CA GLU A 235 23.44 -10.18 0.07
C GLU A 235 22.28 -9.23 0.36
N VAL A 236 22.11 -8.21 -0.48
CA VAL A 236 20.99 -7.30 -0.42
C VAL A 236 20.02 -7.67 -1.52
N VAL A 237 18.78 -7.95 -1.12
CA VAL A 237 17.71 -8.32 -2.05
C VAL A 237 16.88 -7.07 -2.31
N HIS A 238 16.94 -6.58 -3.54
CA HIS A 238 16.13 -5.45 -3.99
C HIS A 238 14.94 -5.98 -4.77
N THR A 239 13.73 -5.55 -4.41
CA THR A 239 12.52 -5.85 -5.17
C THR A 239 12.04 -4.56 -5.82
N VAL A 240 12.02 -4.53 -7.15
CA VAL A 240 11.63 -3.37 -7.97
C VAL A 240 10.54 -3.82 -8.94
N THR A 241 9.53 -3.00 -9.20
CA THR A 241 8.48 -3.34 -10.17
C THR A 241 8.92 -3.08 -11.60
N LEU A 242 8.33 -3.78 -12.58
CA LEU A 242 8.62 -3.52 -13.99
C LEU A 242 8.29 -2.07 -14.38
N HIS A 243 7.24 -1.50 -13.80
CA HIS A 243 6.87 -0.11 -14.06
C HIS A 243 7.93 0.88 -13.57
N GLU A 244 8.55 0.65 -12.41
CA GLU A 244 9.63 1.51 -11.91
C GLU A 244 10.84 1.47 -12.86
N ILE A 245 11.19 0.28 -13.36
CA ILE A 245 12.26 0.12 -14.34
C ILE A 245 11.91 0.86 -15.64
N ASP A 246 10.66 0.78 -16.11
CA ASP A 246 10.20 1.51 -17.30
C ASP A 246 10.36 3.03 -17.15
N VAL A 247 9.88 3.59 -16.04
CA VAL A 247 9.91 5.04 -15.81
C VAL A 247 11.34 5.55 -15.70
N ILE A 248 12.20 4.83 -14.97
CA ILE A 248 13.62 5.18 -14.80
C ILE A 248 14.34 5.20 -16.15
N ASN A 249 14.09 4.22 -17.01
CA ASN A 249 14.74 4.13 -18.32
C ASN A 249 14.09 5.01 -19.40
N SER A 250 12.90 5.57 -19.15
CA SER A 250 12.20 6.40 -20.12
C SER A 250 12.66 7.86 -20.13
N ARG A 251 13.21 8.39 -19.03
CA ARG A 251 13.59 9.81 -18.90
C ARG A 251 14.89 9.97 -18.11
N THR A 252 15.70 10.98 -18.44
CA THR A 252 16.97 11.29 -17.74
C THR A 252 16.80 11.58 -16.25
N GLN A 253 15.61 12.05 -15.82
CA GLN A 253 15.22 12.21 -14.41
C GLN A 253 13.99 11.35 -14.07
N GLY A 254 13.89 10.14 -14.63
CA GLY A 254 12.76 9.23 -14.44
C GLY A 254 12.51 8.89 -12.96
N PHE A 255 13.55 8.84 -12.13
CA PHE A 255 13.41 8.59 -10.69
C PHE A 255 12.51 9.63 -10.00
N LEU A 256 12.62 10.92 -10.33
CA LEU A 256 11.79 11.97 -9.70
C LEU A 256 10.32 11.86 -10.14
N ALA A 257 10.08 11.40 -11.37
CA ALA A 257 8.74 11.22 -11.92
C ALA A 257 7.93 10.15 -11.17
N LEU A 258 8.60 9.14 -10.57
CA LEU A 258 7.95 8.16 -9.71
C LEU A 258 7.31 8.80 -8.47
N PHE A 259 7.88 9.91 -7.97
CA PHE A 259 7.37 10.61 -6.80
C PHE A 259 6.40 11.73 -7.15
N SER A 260 6.56 12.38 -8.31
CA SER A 260 5.67 13.44 -8.74
C SER A 260 4.37 12.94 -9.38
N GLY A 261 4.33 11.67 -9.82
CA GLY A 261 3.20 11.10 -10.56
C GLY A 261 3.15 11.51 -12.04
N ASP A 262 4.06 12.37 -12.49
CA ASP A 262 4.19 12.82 -13.88
C ASP A 262 5.01 11.83 -14.71
N THR A 263 4.54 10.58 -14.76
CA THR A 263 5.18 9.53 -15.56
C THR A 263 4.85 9.66 -17.04
N GLY A 264 3.65 10.20 -17.36
CA GLY A 264 3.12 10.27 -18.72
C GLY A 264 2.97 8.88 -19.38
N GLU A 265 2.84 8.86 -20.71
CA GLU A 265 2.81 7.62 -21.48
C GLU A 265 4.22 7.11 -21.82
N ILE A 266 4.47 5.82 -21.59
CA ILE A 266 5.77 5.20 -21.85
C ILE A 266 5.73 4.48 -23.21
N ARG A 267 6.74 4.73 -24.06
CA ARG A 267 6.84 4.09 -25.38
C ARG A 267 7.01 2.58 -25.26
N SER A 268 6.35 1.83 -26.15
CA SER A 268 6.43 0.37 -26.19
C SER A 268 7.85 -0.15 -26.43
N GLU A 269 8.64 0.54 -27.27
CA GLU A 269 10.04 0.17 -27.56
C GLU A 269 10.90 0.05 -26.29
N ILE A 270 10.67 0.93 -25.30
CA ILE A 270 11.39 0.91 -24.02
C ILE A 270 10.95 -0.31 -23.21
N ARG A 271 9.64 -0.61 -23.19
CA ARG A 271 9.10 -1.79 -22.50
C ARG A 271 9.62 -3.08 -23.09
N ASP A 272 9.69 -3.17 -24.41
CA ASP A 272 10.21 -4.35 -25.11
C ASP A 272 11.69 -4.57 -24.81
N GLN A 273 12.50 -3.50 -24.84
CA GLN A 273 13.91 -3.58 -24.43
C GLN A 273 14.08 -4.02 -22.97
N ILE A 274 13.22 -3.54 -22.07
CA ILE A 274 13.24 -3.94 -20.66
C ILE A 274 12.81 -5.39 -20.49
N ASN A 275 11.77 -5.83 -21.19
CA ASN A 275 11.31 -7.21 -21.14
C ASN A 275 12.42 -8.17 -21.59
N THR A 276 13.16 -7.84 -22.66
CA THR A 276 14.31 -8.63 -23.11
C THR A 276 15.39 -8.69 -22.04
N LYS A 277 15.80 -7.54 -21.47
CA LYS A 277 16.83 -7.50 -20.41
C LYS A 277 16.42 -8.25 -19.14
N VAL A 278 15.16 -8.14 -18.72
CA VAL A 278 14.65 -8.88 -17.56
C VAL A 278 14.61 -10.38 -17.86
N GLY A 279 14.29 -10.77 -19.10
CA GLY A 279 14.43 -12.14 -19.58
C GLY A 279 15.86 -12.65 -19.48
N GLU A 280 16.84 -11.89 -19.98
CA GLU A 280 18.27 -12.20 -19.87
C GLU A 280 18.71 -12.35 -18.40
N TRP A 281 18.31 -11.43 -17.51
CA TRP A 281 18.65 -11.52 -16.09
C TRP A 281 18.02 -12.73 -15.39
N LYS A 282 16.83 -13.16 -15.83
CA LYS A 282 16.19 -14.40 -15.37
C LYS A 282 16.96 -15.63 -15.83
N GLU A 283 17.39 -15.67 -17.09
CA GLU A 283 18.18 -16.77 -17.65
C GLU A 283 19.58 -16.87 -17.02
N GLU A 284 20.21 -15.73 -16.73
CA GLU A 284 21.50 -15.67 -16.04
C GLU A 284 21.41 -15.94 -14.54
N GLY A 285 20.19 -16.05 -13.97
CA GLY A 285 19.97 -16.23 -12.53
C GLY A 285 20.31 -15.01 -11.67
N LYS A 286 20.49 -13.83 -12.27
CA LYS A 286 20.74 -12.56 -11.56
C LYS A 286 19.46 -11.94 -10.98
N ALA A 287 18.32 -12.26 -11.58
CA ALA A 287 17.02 -11.78 -11.14
C ALA A 287 15.96 -12.90 -11.11
N GLU A 288 15.02 -12.77 -10.19
CA GLU A 288 13.84 -13.63 -10.08
C GLU A 288 12.59 -12.76 -10.34
N ILE A 289 11.70 -13.21 -11.23
CA ILE A 289 10.42 -12.52 -11.45
C ILE A 289 9.41 -13.01 -10.42
N VAL A 290 8.83 -12.08 -9.68
CA VAL A 290 7.81 -12.33 -8.66
C VAL A 290 6.47 -11.82 -9.21
N PRO A 291 5.56 -12.71 -9.66
CA PRO A 291 4.23 -12.31 -10.07
C PRO A 291 3.45 -11.84 -8.84
N GLY A 292 2.98 -10.59 -8.89
CA GLY A 292 2.16 -10.00 -7.84
C GLY A 292 0.67 -10.16 -8.08
N VAL A 293 -0.09 -9.29 -7.42
CA VAL A 293 -1.55 -9.26 -7.48
C VAL A 293 -2.01 -7.86 -7.90
N LEU A 294 -2.84 -7.82 -8.94
CA LEU A 294 -3.56 -6.63 -9.37
C LEU A 294 -5.00 -6.72 -8.87
N PHE A 295 -5.37 -5.88 -7.90
CA PHE A 295 -6.74 -5.76 -7.43
C PHE A 295 -7.47 -4.61 -8.11
N ILE A 296 -8.59 -4.89 -8.78
CA ILE A 296 -9.44 -3.88 -9.43
C ILE A 296 -10.79 -3.82 -8.72
N ASP A 297 -11.04 -2.74 -7.98
CA ASP A 297 -12.34 -2.51 -7.35
C ASP A 297 -13.33 -1.90 -8.34
N GLU A 298 -14.61 -2.17 -8.12
CA GLU A 298 -15.74 -1.67 -8.92
C GLU A 298 -15.59 -1.92 -10.43
N VAL A 299 -15.18 -3.14 -10.81
CA VAL A 299 -14.87 -3.53 -12.20
C VAL A 299 -15.98 -3.24 -13.22
N HIS A 300 -17.23 -3.18 -12.77
CA HIS A 300 -18.40 -2.83 -13.58
C HIS A 300 -18.39 -1.40 -14.14
N ILE A 301 -17.46 -0.55 -13.68
CA ILE A 301 -17.24 0.82 -14.17
C ILE A 301 -16.35 0.82 -15.42
N LEU A 302 -15.61 -0.27 -15.70
CA LEU A 302 -14.81 -0.39 -16.91
C LEU A 302 -15.68 -0.50 -18.17
N ASP A 303 -15.10 -0.10 -19.29
CA ASP A 303 -15.71 -0.26 -20.61
C ASP A 303 -15.19 -1.49 -21.36
N ILE A 304 -15.81 -1.80 -22.49
CA ILE A 304 -15.46 -2.95 -23.32
C ILE A 304 -14.03 -2.93 -23.87
N GLU A 305 -13.43 -1.74 -24.05
CA GLU A 305 -12.05 -1.60 -24.50
C GLU A 305 -11.07 -2.05 -23.40
N CYS A 306 -11.34 -1.66 -22.16
CA CYS A 306 -10.58 -2.12 -21.00
C CYS A 306 -10.63 -3.65 -20.86
N PHE A 307 -11.82 -4.27 -21.02
CA PHE A 307 -11.95 -5.73 -20.95
C PHE A 307 -11.21 -6.45 -22.09
N SER A 308 -11.27 -5.89 -23.30
CA SER A 308 -10.50 -6.42 -24.44
C SER A 308 -9.00 -6.38 -24.15
N TYR A 309 -8.51 -5.29 -23.55
CA TYR A 309 -7.11 -5.17 -23.15
C TYR A 309 -6.73 -6.19 -22.06
N ILE A 310 -7.53 -6.29 -20.99
CA ILE A 310 -7.28 -7.23 -19.88
C ILE A 310 -7.28 -8.67 -20.40
N ASN A 311 -8.18 -9.03 -21.31
CA ASN A 311 -8.21 -10.35 -21.93
C ASN A 311 -6.90 -10.71 -22.63
N ARG A 312 -6.32 -9.76 -23.38
CA ARG A 312 -5.03 -9.96 -24.04
C ARG A 312 -3.88 -10.00 -23.02
N ALA A 313 -3.86 -9.08 -22.06
CA ALA A 313 -2.80 -8.99 -21.06
C ALA A 313 -2.75 -10.23 -20.13
N LEU A 314 -3.88 -10.90 -19.90
CA LEU A 314 -3.93 -12.16 -19.17
C LEU A 314 -3.32 -13.34 -19.95
N GLU A 315 -3.12 -13.24 -21.26
CA GLU A 315 -2.48 -14.31 -22.05
C GLU A 315 -0.95 -14.28 -21.94
N ASP A 316 -0.36 -13.19 -21.43
CA ASP A 316 1.08 -13.07 -21.23
C ASP A 316 1.58 -13.99 -20.10
N GLU A 317 2.73 -14.63 -20.29
CA GLU A 317 3.33 -15.56 -19.31
C GLU A 317 3.65 -14.86 -17.97
N LEU A 318 4.03 -13.58 -18.03
CA LEU A 318 4.39 -12.77 -16.86
C LEU A 318 3.18 -12.07 -16.23
N ALA A 319 1.96 -12.36 -16.67
CA ALA A 319 0.77 -11.69 -16.19
C ALA A 319 0.58 -11.90 -14.66
N PRO A 320 0.36 -10.82 -13.89
CA PRO A 320 0.04 -10.92 -12.47
C PRO A 320 -1.34 -11.55 -12.29
N VAL A 321 -1.63 -11.97 -11.06
CA VAL A 321 -2.95 -12.49 -10.73
C VAL A 321 -3.91 -11.33 -10.61
N VAL A 322 -4.92 -11.29 -11.48
CA VAL A 322 -5.92 -10.21 -11.48
C VAL A 322 -7.12 -10.60 -10.61
N ILE A 323 -7.34 -9.87 -9.53
CA ILE A 323 -8.51 -10.01 -8.65
C ILE A 323 -9.42 -8.81 -8.87
N MET A 324 -10.67 -9.04 -9.22
CA MET A 324 -11.66 -8.00 -9.48
C MET A 324 -12.77 -8.08 -8.44
N ALA A 325 -13.34 -6.94 -8.08
CA ALA A 325 -14.53 -6.89 -7.24
C ALA A 325 -15.72 -6.25 -7.98
N SER A 326 -16.89 -6.88 -7.87
CA SER A 326 -18.15 -6.30 -8.34
C SER A 326 -19.21 -6.36 -7.26
N ASN A 327 -19.94 -5.25 -7.09
CA ASN A 327 -21.10 -5.13 -6.23
C ASN A 327 -22.43 -5.14 -7.00
N ARG A 328 -22.40 -5.25 -8.34
CA ARG A 328 -23.59 -5.27 -9.19
C ARG A 328 -23.95 -6.69 -9.64
N GLY A 329 -25.24 -6.97 -9.66
CA GLY A 329 -25.81 -8.23 -10.15
C GLY A 329 -25.87 -8.25 -11.69
N ILE A 330 -26.78 -7.47 -12.28
CA ILE A 330 -26.86 -7.25 -13.72
C ILE A 330 -26.60 -5.78 -13.98
N SER A 331 -25.62 -5.47 -14.84
CA SER A 331 -25.28 -4.10 -15.21
C SER A 331 -25.05 -4.00 -16.71
N ARG A 332 -25.19 -2.78 -17.24
CA ARG A 332 -24.82 -2.47 -18.62
C ARG A 332 -23.30 -2.45 -18.74
N ILE A 333 -22.76 -3.09 -19.79
CA ILE A 333 -21.33 -2.97 -20.14
C ILE A 333 -21.14 -1.60 -20.77
N ARG A 334 -20.29 -0.76 -20.17
CA ARG A 334 -20.04 0.60 -20.68
C ARG A 334 -19.40 0.54 -22.07
N GLY A 335 -19.79 1.46 -22.94
CA GLY A 335 -19.43 1.43 -24.36
C GLY A 335 -20.37 0.58 -25.23
N THR A 336 -21.28 -0.20 -24.65
CA THR A 336 -22.26 -1.01 -25.40
C THR A 336 -23.69 -0.74 -24.96
N ASN A 337 -24.71 -1.30 -25.63
CA ASN A 337 -26.11 -1.26 -25.19
C ASN A 337 -26.55 -2.52 -24.44
N TYR A 338 -25.67 -3.51 -24.28
CA TYR A 338 -26.01 -4.81 -23.71
C TYR A 338 -25.86 -4.82 -22.19
N ARG A 339 -26.71 -5.59 -21.52
CA ARG A 339 -26.62 -5.89 -20.09
C ARG A 339 -26.11 -7.30 -19.89
N SER A 340 -25.26 -7.48 -18.90
CA SER A 340 -24.65 -8.76 -18.57
C SER A 340 -24.48 -8.93 -17.06
N PRO A 341 -24.27 -10.18 -16.58
CA PRO A 341 -23.90 -10.42 -15.19
C PRO A 341 -22.65 -9.64 -14.82
N HIS A 342 -22.69 -8.99 -13.66
CA HIS A 342 -21.64 -8.16 -13.09
C HIS A 342 -21.17 -6.96 -13.94
N GLY A 343 -21.81 -6.71 -15.09
CA GLY A 343 -21.37 -5.71 -16.06
C GLY A 343 -20.12 -6.13 -16.85
N LEU A 344 -19.86 -7.43 -16.95
CA LEU A 344 -18.69 -8.00 -17.65
C LEU A 344 -19.11 -8.59 -19.01
N PRO A 345 -18.25 -8.53 -20.05
CA PRO A 345 -18.46 -9.28 -21.28
C PRO A 345 -18.56 -10.79 -21.02
N LEU A 346 -19.37 -11.51 -21.80
CA LEU A 346 -19.63 -12.94 -21.58
C LEU A 346 -18.37 -13.79 -21.85
N ASP A 347 -17.60 -13.43 -22.87
CA ASP A 347 -16.30 -14.02 -23.20
C ASP A 347 -15.28 -13.84 -22.07
N PHE A 348 -15.33 -12.70 -21.37
CA PHE A 348 -14.51 -12.46 -20.19
C PHE A 348 -14.99 -13.30 -19.00
N LEU A 349 -16.32 -13.45 -18.82
CA LEU A 349 -16.90 -14.25 -17.74
C LEU A 349 -16.50 -15.73 -17.82
N ASP A 350 -16.31 -16.28 -19.02
CA ASP A 350 -15.86 -17.67 -19.20
C ASP A 350 -14.42 -17.90 -18.71
N ARG A 351 -13.60 -16.84 -18.62
CA ARG A 351 -12.20 -16.89 -18.16
C ARG A 351 -12.04 -16.62 -16.66
N VAL A 352 -13.06 -16.07 -15.99
CA VAL A 352 -12.95 -15.69 -14.57
C VAL A 352 -13.44 -16.78 -13.63
N VAL A 353 -12.76 -16.93 -12.50
CA VAL A 353 -13.24 -17.74 -11.36
C VAL A 353 -14.05 -16.84 -10.44
N ILE A 354 -15.34 -17.14 -10.26
CA ILE A 354 -16.23 -16.31 -9.43
C ILE A 354 -16.28 -16.83 -8.00
N ILE A 355 -15.88 -15.98 -7.04
CA ILE A 355 -16.07 -16.19 -5.60
C ILE A 355 -17.23 -15.31 -5.14
N THR A 356 -18.25 -15.91 -4.56
CA THR A 356 -19.39 -15.15 -4.00
C THR A 356 -19.20 -14.89 -2.51
N THR A 357 -19.61 -13.69 -2.08
CA THR A 357 -19.66 -13.27 -0.68
C THR A 357 -21.11 -13.05 -0.26
N HIS A 358 -21.40 -13.28 1.02
CA HIS A 358 -22.77 -13.20 1.55
C HIS A 358 -22.90 -12.09 2.60
N PRO A 359 -24.11 -11.59 2.89
CA PRO A 359 -24.33 -10.69 4.03
C PRO A 359 -23.88 -11.35 5.35
N TYR A 360 -23.30 -10.55 6.24
CA TYR A 360 -22.89 -11.02 7.56
C TYR A 360 -24.08 -11.18 8.51
N SER A 361 -23.97 -12.15 9.42
CA SER A 361 -24.88 -12.31 10.54
C SER A 361 -24.66 -11.23 11.61
N PRO A 362 -25.66 -10.94 12.48
CA PRO A 362 -25.50 -9.95 13.55
C PRO A 362 -24.33 -10.26 14.52
N LYS A 363 -24.05 -11.54 14.74
CA LYS A 363 -22.92 -11.98 15.58
C LYS A 363 -21.58 -11.65 14.93
N GLU A 364 -21.45 -11.90 13.63
CA GLU A 364 -20.24 -11.56 12.87
C GLU A 364 -20.06 -10.04 12.80
N ILE A 365 -21.14 -9.27 12.54
CA ILE A 365 -21.11 -7.80 12.53
C ILE A 365 -20.58 -7.26 13.86
N LYS A 366 -21.11 -7.75 14.99
CA LYS A 366 -20.65 -7.34 16.33
C LYS A 366 -19.15 -7.65 16.51
N HIS A 367 -18.69 -8.81 16.07
CA HIS A 367 -17.29 -9.20 16.20
C HIS A 367 -16.36 -8.37 15.31
N ILE A 368 -16.78 -8.09 14.07
CA ILE A 368 -16.05 -7.19 13.15
C ILE A 368 -15.90 -5.80 13.76
N LEU A 369 -16.99 -5.22 14.28
CA LEU A 369 -16.96 -3.90 14.92
C LEU A 369 -16.10 -3.90 16.19
N SER A 370 -16.08 -5.01 16.94
CA SER A 370 -15.18 -5.18 18.09
C SER A 370 -13.71 -5.15 17.69
N ILE A 371 -13.33 -5.86 16.61
CA ILE A 371 -11.95 -5.83 16.10
C ILE A 371 -11.59 -4.43 15.61
N ARG A 372 -12.51 -3.75 14.93
CA ARG A 372 -12.31 -2.36 14.49
C ARG A 372 -12.11 -1.40 15.65
N ALA A 373 -12.91 -1.52 16.71
CA ALA A 373 -12.73 -0.71 17.91
C ALA A 373 -11.37 -0.97 18.59
N GLN A 374 -10.92 -2.24 18.64
CA GLN A 374 -9.61 -2.60 19.18
C GLN A 374 -8.46 -2.04 18.33
N GLU A 375 -8.56 -2.13 17.01
CA GLU A 375 -7.56 -1.59 16.08
C GLU A 375 -7.45 -0.07 16.19
N GLU A 376 -8.57 0.62 16.43
CA GLU A 376 -8.61 2.07 16.67
C GLU A 376 -8.30 2.47 18.13
N GLU A 377 -8.01 1.50 19.01
CA GLU A 377 -7.75 1.70 20.45
C GLU A 377 -8.90 2.43 21.17
N ILE A 378 -10.15 2.11 20.80
CA ILE A 378 -11.37 2.71 21.33
C ILE A 378 -12.07 1.73 22.27
N ASP A 379 -12.21 2.12 23.54
CA ASP A 379 -12.98 1.39 24.53
C ASP A 379 -14.48 1.63 24.33
N VAL A 380 -15.20 0.60 23.90
CA VAL A 380 -16.66 0.64 23.66
C VAL A 380 -17.39 -0.22 24.68
N SER A 381 -18.40 0.34 25.35
CA SER A 381 -19.26 -0.43 26.25
C SER A 381 -20.03 -1.53 25.52
N VAL A 382 -20.35 -2.63 26.21
CA VAL A 382 -21.04 -3.80 25.62
C VAL A 382 -22.39 -3.41 25.00
N ASP A 383 -23.12 -2.51 25.65
CA ASP A 383 -24.42 -2.02 25.18
C ASP A 383 -24.28 -1.10 23.96
N ALA A 384 -23.27 -0.23 23.94
CA ALA A 384 -22.98 0.61 22.78
C ALA A 384 -22.57 -0.23 21.58
N LEU A 385 -21.77 -1.29 21.79
CA LEU A 385 -21.39 -2.23 20.74
C LEU A 385 -22.61 -3.00 20.20
N ALA A 386 -23.55 -3.37 21.06
CA ALA A 386 -24.81 -4.00 20.63
C ALA A 386 -25.66 -3.05 19.78
N LEU A 387 -25.75 -1.76 20.15
CA LEU A 387 -26.43 -0.75 19.35
C LEU A 387 -25.75 -0.53 18.00
N LEU A 388 -24.41 -0.42 17.98
CA LEU A 388 -23.63 -0.30 16.75
C LEU A 388 -23.82 -1.51 15.83
N ALA A 389 -23.91 -2.73 16.38
CA ALA A 389 -24.18 -3.93 15.59
C ALA A 389 -25.57 -3.90 14.95
N LYS A 390 -26.59 -3.42 15.66
CA LYS A 390 -27.93 -3.21 15.11
C LYS A 390 -27.93 -2.17 13.99
N ILE A 391 -27.25 -1.03 14.20
CA ILE A 391 -27.06 -0.01 13.16
C ILE A 391 -26.32 -0.60 11.95
N GLY A 392 -25.30 -1.43 12.16
CA GLY A 392 -24.54 -2.09 11.09
C GLY A 392 -25.38 -3.07 10.28
N GLN A 393 -26.40 -3.68 10.87
CA GLN A 393 -27.35 -4.54 10.17
C GLN A 393 -28.31 -3.74 9.26
N GLU A 394 -28.78 -2.59 9.74
CA GLU A 394 -29.75 -1.76 9.01
C GLU A 394 -29.11 -0.83 7.97
N ALA A 395 -27.95 -0.25 8.28
CA ALA A 395 -27.26 0.78 7.49
C ALA A 395 -25.89 0.34 6.94
N GLY A 396 -25.46 -0.88 7.24
CA GLY A 396 -24.22 -1.48 6.73
C GLY A 396 -22.98 -1.25 7.60
N LEU A 397 -21.99 -2.13 7.44
CA LEU A 397 -20.76 -2.13 8.25
C LEU A 397 -19.92 -0.85 8.10
N ARG A 398 -19.84 -0.28 6.88
CA ARG A 398 -19.03 0.92 6.64
C ARG A 398 -19.53 2.12 7.46
N TYR A 399 -20.85 2.33 7.49
CA TYR A 399 -21.45 3.40 8.28
C TYR A 399 -21.28 3.16 9.77
N ALA A 400 -21.54 1.94 10.25
CA ALA A 400 -21.33 1.60 11.66
C ALA A 400 -19.86 1.73 12.11
N SER A 401 -18.89 1.41 11.25
CA SER A 401 -17.46 1.61 11.54
C SER A 401 -17.12 3.09 11.69
N ASN A 402 -17.63 3.96 10.80
CA ASN A 402 -17.43 5.41 10.92
C ASN A 402 -18.08 5.99 12.19
N LEU A 403 -19.17 5.37 12.67
CA LEU A 403 -19.80 5.76 13.93
C LEU A 403 -18.93 5.44 15.14
N ILE A 404 -18.03 4.46 15.09
CA ILE A 404 -17.09 4.17 16.20
C ILE A 404 -16.20 5.41 16.44
N SER A 405 -15.51 5.88 15.40
CA SER A 405 -14.57 7.00 15.51
C SER A 405 -15.27 8.32 15.87
N THR A 406 -16.46 8.59 15.31
CA THR A 406 -17.23 9.79 15.67
C THR A 406 -17.77 9.72 17.10
N SER A 407 -18.21 8.56 17.57
CA SER A 407 -18.68 8.37 18.95
C SER A 407 -17.54 8.50 19.96
N GLN A 408 -16.32 8.11 19.58
CA GLN A 408 -15.13 8.37 20.40
C GLN A 408 -14.91 9.87 20.59
N LEU A 409 -14.99 10.68 19.54
CA LEU A 409 -14.86 12.14 19.65
C LEU A 409 -15.98 12.77 20.48
N VAL A 410 -17.22 12.27 20.37
CA VAL A 410 -18.33 12.71 21.22
C VAL A 410 -18.08 12.38 22.69
N SER A 411 -17.58 11.18 22.98
CA SER A 411 -17.25 10.75 24.34
C SER A 411 -16.07 11.56 24.93
N ALA A 412 -15.05 11.84 24.11
CA ALA A 412 -13.90 12.66 24.48
C ALA A 412 -14.33 14.10 24.81
N LYS A 413 -15.31 14.65 24.08
CA LYS A 413 -15.87 15.98 24.37
C LYS A 413 -16.53 16.07 25.76
N ARG A 414 -17.15 14.99 26.24
CA ARG A 414 -17.65 14.89 27.63
C ARG A 414 -16.59 14.39 28.63
N LYS A 415 -15.32 14.29 28.22
CA LYS A 415 -14.18 13.81 29.01
C LYS A 415 -14.36 12.38 29.55
N ALA A 416 -15.07 11.53 28.81
CA ALA A 416 -15.21 10.12 29.14
C ALA A 416 -14.18 9.28 28.39
N LYS A 417 -13.73 8.20 29.04
CA LYS A 417 -12.81 7.23 28.43
C LYS A 417 -13.53 6.12 27.65
N LEU A 418 -14.74 5.76 28.10
CA LEU A 418 -15.54 4.67 27.55
C LEU A 418 -16.70 5.23 26.70
N VAL A 419 -16.84 4.75 25.47
CA VAL A 419 -17.95 5.08 24.59
C VAL A 419 -19.24 4.40 25.08
N SER A 420 -20.24 5.23 25.34
CA SER A 420 -21.56 4.84 25.86
C SER A 420 -22.62 4.84 24.77
N VAL A 421 -23.80 4.30 25.08
CA VAL A 421 -24.94 4.27 24.17
C VAL A 421 -25.36 5.69 23.75
N ASP A 422 -25.31 6.65 24.67
CA ASP A 422 -25.69 8.04 24.40
C ASP A 422 -24.78 8.71 23.36
N ASP A 423 -23.49 8.37 23.36
CA ASP A 423 -22.53 8.87 22.38
C ASP A 423 -22.87 8.34 20.98
N VAL A 424 -23.16 7.03 20.87
CA VAL A 424 -23.55 6.38 19.62
C VAL A 424 -24.87 6.95 19.10
N GLN A 425 -25.87 7.14 19.97
CA GLN A 425 -27.13 7.76 19.60
C GLN A 425 -26.95 9.19 19.11
N ARG A 426 -26.07 9.95 19.76
CA ARG A 426 -25.75 11.32 19.33
C ARG A 426 -25.06 11.34 17.97
N SER A 427 -24.08 10.47 17.75
CA SER A 427 -23.42 10.32 16.44
C SER A 427 -24.42 9.93 15.35
N PHE A 428 -25.29 8.96 15.62
CA PHE A 428 -26.33 8.51 14.67
C PHE A 428 -27.35 9.61 14.34
N LYS A 429 -27.67 10.50 15.30
CA LYS A 429 -28.54 11.66 15.09
C LYS A 429 -27.87 12.75 14.26
N LEU A 430 -26.58 12.97 14.43
CA LEU A 430 -25.85 14.02 13.70
C LEU A 430 -25.47 13.61 12.28
N PHE A 431 -25.01 12.37 12.10
CA PHE A 431 -24.50 11.88 10.82
C PHE A 431 -25.47 10.87 10.22
N TYR A 432 -26.05 11.19 9.08
CA TYR A 432 -27.06 10.34 8.44
C TYR A 432 -26.40 9.23 7.61
N ASP A 433 -27.01 8.05 7.57
CA ASP A 433 -26.68 7.03 6.57
C ASP A 433 -27.31 7.40 5.21
N PRO A 434 -26.85 6.79 4.10
CA PRO A 434 -27.36 7.11 2.78
C PRO A 434 -28.88 6.97 2.63
N ALA A 435 -29.50 5.98 3.27
CA ALA A 435 -30.94 5.75 3.14
C ALA A 435 -31.75 6.84 3.86
N ARG A 436 -31.35 7.23 5.07
CA ARG A 436 -31.95 8.39 5.77
C ARG A 436 -31.69 9.70 5.04
N SER A 437 -30.51 9.87 4.45
CA SER A 437 -30.18 11.06 3.65
C SER A 437 -31.08 11.18 2.42
N VAL A 438 -31.32 10.08 1.69
CA VAL A 438 -32.23 10.09 0.53
C VAL A 438 -33.66 10.43 0.95
N LYS A 439 -34.15 9.88 2.07
CA LYS A 439 -35.47 10.23 2.62
C LYS A 439 -35.57 11.71 2.97
N PHE A 440 -34.56 12.26 3.64
CA PHE A 440 -34.51 13.68 3.97
C PHE A 440 -34.56 14.57 2.71
N VAL A 441 -33.80 14.20 1.68
CA VAL A 441 -33.81 14.91 0.38
C VAL A 441 -35.18 14.84 -0.28
N ALA A 442 -35.81 13.66 -0.29
CA ALA A 442 -37.15 13.49 -0.86
C ALA A 442 -38.23 14.30 -0.11
N GLU A 443 -38.17 14.34 1.22
CA GLU A 443 -39.08 15.14 2.05
C GLU A 443 -38.83 16.65 1.91
N SER A 444 -37.58 17.04 1.60
CA SER A 444 -37.15 18.43 1.45
C SER A 444 -37.03 18.88 0.00
N GLU A 445 -37.56 18.11 -0.96
CA GLU A 445 -37.35 18.31 -2.41
C GLU A 445 -37.69 19.73 -2.84
N LYS A 446 -38.79 20.32 -2.31
CA LYS A 446 -39.21 21.69 -2.62
C LYS A 446 -38.22 22.78 -2.20
N ARG A 447 -37.35 22.49 -1.24
CA ARG A 447 -36.32 23.42 -0.73
C ARG A 447 -34.94 23.14 -1.32
N LEU A 448 -34.77 22.01 -2.00
CA LEU A 448 -33.54 21.63 -2.67
C LEU A 448 -33.68 21.92 -4.17
N ILE A 449 -32.56 22.13 -4.85
CA ILE A 449 -32.57 22.39 -6.30
C ILE A 449 -32.87 21.06 -7.01
N GLY A 450 -34.06 20.97 -7.57
CA GLY A 450 -34.48 19.86 -8.44
C GLY A 450 -33.95 19.98 -9.87
N ASN A 451 -34.31 19.01 -10.71
CA ASN A 451 -33.87 18.96 -12.12
C ASN A 451 -34.38 20.15 -12.96
N ASP A 452 -35.48 20.77 -12.54
CA ASP A 452 -36.09 21.95 -13.16
C ASP A 452 -35.49 23.27 -12.65
N GLY A 453 -34.55 23.21 -11.69
CA GLY A 453 -33.92 24.38 -11.09
C GLY A 453 -34.83 25.15 -10.13
N ALA A 454 -36.05 24.69 -9.87
CA ALA A 454 -37.01 25.38 -9.02
C ALA A 454 -36.69 25.16 -7.54
N VAL A 455 -36.73 26.22 -6.73
CA VAL A 455 -36.56 26.17 -5.27
C VAL A 455 -37.56 27.09 -4.58
N HIS A 456 -38.27 26.57 -3.59
CA HIS A 456 -39.06 27.37 -2.66
C HIS A 456 -38.22 27.76 -1.45
N LEU A 457 -37.61 28.96 -1.49
CA LEU A 457 -36.85 29.55 -0.39
C LEU A 457 -37.73 30.20 0.68
N SER A 458 -39.04 30.38 0.43
CA SER A 458 -39.95 31.04 1.36
C SER A 458 -40.37 30.10 2.50
N VAL A 459 -40.06 30.50 3.73
CA VAL A 459 -40.57 29.87 4.95
C VAL A 459 -41.69 30.76 5.48
N ILE A 460 -42.92 30.26 5.55
CA ILE A 460 -43.98 30.91 6.33
C ILE A 460 -43.67 30.62 7.80
N ASN A 461 -42.94 31.52 8.46
CA ASN A 461 -42.91 31.52 9.91
C ASN A 461 -44.32 31.87 10.41
N GLY A 462 -44.77 31.21 11.48
CA GLY A 462 -46.14 31.27 12.03
C GLY A 462 -46.63 32.63 12.55
N THR A 463 -46.06 33.73 12.07
CA THR A 463 -46.58 35.10 12.16
C THR A 463 -46.59 35.64 10.75
N GLY A 464 -47.79 35.75 10.16
CA GLY A 464 -48.05 35.97 8.74
C GLY A 464 -47.55 37.30 8.16
N GLU A 465 -46.24 37.47 8.03
CA GLU A 465 -45.64 38.41 7.11
C GLU A 465 -44.70 37.65 6.16
N LYS A 466 -45.08 37.66 4.88
CA LYS A 466 -44.21 37.26 3.78
C LYS A 466 -43.09 38.29 3.70
N MET A 467 -41.86 37.91 4.05
CA MET A 467 -40.68 38.62 3.56
C MET A 467 -40.38 38.10 2.15
N ASP A 468 -40.77 38.89 1.15
CA ASP A 468 -40.24 38.77 -0.20
C ASP A 468 -38.80 39.31 -0.18
N LEU A 469 -37.83 38.41 -0.41
CA LEU A 469 -36.47 38.79 -0.73
C LEU A 469 -36.39 38.92 -2.25
N SER A 470 -36.41 40.17 -2.72
CA SER A 470 -36.06 40.56 -4.09
C SER A 470 -34.58 40.36 -4.38
#